data_AF-A0A956P108-F1
#
_entry.id   AF-A0A956P108-F1
#
_cell.length_a   1.000
_cell.length_b   1.000
_cell.length_c   1.000
_cell.angle_alpha   90.00
_cell.angle_beta   90.00
_cell.angle_gamma   90.00
#
_symmetry.space_group_name_H-M   'P 1'
#
loop_
_entity.id
_entity.type
_entity.pdbx_description
1 polymer ?
#
loop_
_entity_poly.entity_id
_entity_poly.type
_entity_poly.pdbx_seq_one_letter_code
_entity_poly.pdbx_strand_id
1 'polypeptide(L)'
;MRQVMLAGAFAASASDMPGLRAQSTTHTLFPVWTSTGAANDIEVSTVVVPIGGAGVLVWQPQAGEFLRLDGAGRIVGRVGRRGAGPGEFRAVTLAGVTADSLVWASDPILRRTSLLTSDGR
;
A
#
# COMPACT_ATOMS: atom_id res chain seq x y z
N MET A 1 5.57 -12.22 -24.04
CA MET A 1 5.57 -10.95 -23.28
C MET A 1 7.01 -10.50 -23.11
N ARG A 2 7.35 -9.26 -23.50
CA ARG A 2 8.70 -8.71 -23.33
C ARG A 2 8.76 -7.89 -22.03
N GLN A 3 9.64 -8.27 -21.11
CA GLN A 3 10.05 -7.43 -20.00
C GLN A 3 10.88 -6.27 -20.54
N VAL A 4 10.55 -5.04 -20.13
CA VAL A 4 11.44 -3.89 -20.29
C VAL A 4 11.94 -3.53 -18.89
N MET A 5 13.25 -3.57 -18.72
CA MET A 5 13.97 -3.32 -17.47
C MET A 5 14.48 -1.88 -17.50
N LEU A 6 14.01 -1.03 -16.59
CA LEU A 6 14.66 0.25 -16.30
C LEU A 6 15.19 0.22 -14.87
N ALA A 7 16.51 0.29 -14.71
CA ALA A 7 17.18 0.47 -13.43
C ALA A 7 17.42 1.96 -13.20
N GLY A 8 16.79 2.54 -12.17
CA GLY A 8 17.11 3.87 -11.67
C GLY A 8 17.95 3.76 -10.40
N ALA A 9 19.12 4.40 -10.37
CA ALA A 9 19.94 4.54 -9.17
C ALA A 9 19.76 5.94 -8.58
N PHE A 10 19.48 6.04 -7.28
CA PHE A 10 19.58 7.29 -6.53
C PHE A 10 20.86 7.27 -5.71
N ALA A 11 21.76 8.23 -5.94
CA ALA A 11 22.95 8.43 -5.13
C ALA A 11 22.79 9.75 -4.34
N ALA A 12 22.85 9.68 -3.01
CA ALA A 12 23.09 10.86 -2.18
C ALA A 12 24.61 11.03 -2.01
N SER A 13 25.15 12.18 -2.38
CA SER A 13 26.56 12.52 -2.18
C SER A 13 26.80 12.88 -0.71
N ALA A 14 27.55 12.05 0.01
CA ALA A 14 28.01 12.31 1.38
C ALA A 14 29.44 12.88 1.37
N SER A 15 29.65 14.00 0.70
CA SER A 15 31.00 14.54 0.45
C SER A 15 31.67 15.26 1.63
N ASP A 16 30.96 15.57 2.72
CA ASP A 16 31.47 16.50 3.75
C ASP A 16 31.63 15.93 5.18
N MET A 17 31.73 14.60 5.36
CA MET A 17 31.94 14.01 6.72
C MET A 17 33.12 13.04 6.78
N PRO A 18 34.29 13.46 7.32
CA PRO A 18 35.42 12.57 7.56
C PRO A 18 35.06 11.54 8.64
N GLY A 19 34.97 10.25 8.26
CA GLY A 19 34.73 9.14 9.20
C GLY A 19 33.51 8.28 8.88
N LEU A 20 32.57 8.75 8.05
CA LEU A 20 31.50 7.91 7.52
C LEU A 20 32.00 7.13 6.30
N ARG A 21 32.09 5.80 6.41
CA ARG A 21 32.12 4.95 5.21
C ARG A 21 30.72 4.97 4.61
N ALA A 22 30.55 5.60 3.45
CA ALA A 22 29.32 5.50 2.68
C ALA A 22 29.09 4.02 2.33
N GLN A 23 28.16 3.37 3.02
CA GLN A 23 27.61 2.09 2.59
C GLN A 23 26.55 2.40 1.54
N SER A 24 26.95 2.35 0.27
CA SER A 24 25.99 2.37 -0.83
C SER A 24 25.30 1.01 -0.86
N THR A 25 24.06 0.95 -0.39
CA THR A 25 23.19 -0.21 -0.60
C THR A 25 22.36 0.05 -1.85
N THR A 26 22.63 -0.71 -2.91
CA THR A 26 21.76 -0.70 -4.09
C THR A 26 20.48 -1.48 -3.76
N HIS A 27 19.40 -0.76 -3.49
CA HIS A 27 18.07 -1.36 -3.42
C HIS A 27 17.54 -1.52 -4.84
N THR A 28 17.45 -2.76 -5.33
CA THR A 28 16.77 -3.01 -6.59
C THR A 28 15.27 -3.12 -6.33
N LEU A 29 14.51 -2.17 -6.86
CA LEU A 29 13.05 -2.17 -6.75
C LEU A 29 12.49 -3.21 -7.72
N PHE A 30 12.07 -4.35 -7.17
CA PHE A 30 11.24 -5.33 -7.86
C PHE A 30 10.08 -5.73 -6.94
N PRO A 31 8.85 -5.85 -7.46
CA PRO A 31 8.38 -5.56 -8.81
C PRO A 31 7.75 -4.15 -8.93
N VAL A 32 7.96 -3.47 -10.07
CA VAL A 32 7.19 -2.25 -10.42
C VAL A 32 5.96 -2.69 -11.20
N TRP A 33 4.78 -2.43 -10.65
CA TRP A 33 3.51 -2.75 -11.28
C TRP A 33 2.88 -1.47 -11.84
N THR A 34 2.50 -1.49 -13.11
CA THR A 34 1.54 -0.54 -13.66
C THR A 34 0.17 -1.21 -13.62
N SER A 35 -0.78 -0.66 -12.86
CA SER A 35 -2.15 -1.18 -12.88
C SER A 35 -2.75 -0.93 -14.25
N THR A 36 -3.14 -1.99 -14.95
CA THR A 36 -3.85 -1.91 -16.24
C THR A 36 -5.37 -1.76 -16.07
N GLY A 37 -5.85 -1.42 -14.86
CA GLY A 37 -7.21 -0.92 -14.68
C GLY A 37 -7.41 0.36 -15.49
N ALA A 38 -8.66 0.81 -15.69
CA ALA A 38 -8.85 2.14 -16.24
C ALA A 38 -8.04 3.11 -15.37
N ALA A 39 -7.39 4.11 -15.96
CA ALA A 39 -6.46 5.04 -15.27
C ALA A 39 -7.08 5.79 -14.06
N ASN A 40 -8.32 5.45 -13.70
CA ASN A 40 -9.21 6.08 -12.75
C ASN A 40 -9.60 5.12 -11.60
N ASP A 41 -9.24 3.82 -11.66
CA ASP A 41 -9.72 2.81 -10.69
C ASP A 41 -8.88 2.76 -9.41
N ILE A 42 -7.66 3.30 -9.42
CA ILE A 42 -6.77 3.37 -8.27
C ILE A 42 -6.30 4.81 -8.10
N GLU A 43 -6.77 5.44 -7.03
CA GLU A 43 -6.31 6.73 -6.57
C GLU A 43 -4.88 6.63 -6.02
N VAL A 44 -4.09 7.70 -6.20
CA VAL A 44 -2.79 7.84 -5.53
C VAL A 44 -3.04 7.82 -4.03
N SER A 45 -2.64 6.73 -3.38
CA SER A 45 -2.90 6.48 -1.98
C SER A 45 -1.66 6.66 -1.14
N THR A 46 -1.83 7.25 0.04
CA THR A 46 -0.80 7.33 1.08
C THR A 46 -0.71 6.05 1.91
N VAL A 47 -1.70 5.16 1.80
CA VAL A 47 -1.81 3.95 2.61
C VAL A 47 -1.87 2.72 1.72
N VAL A 48 -0.77 1.97 1.71
CA VAL A 48 -0.65 0.66 1.05
C VAL A 48 -0.19 -0.36 2.07
N VAL A 49 -0.91 -1.48 2.16
CA VAL A 49 -0.69 -2.49 3.18
C VAL A 49 -0.39 -3.84 2.52
N PRO A 50 0.81 -4.42 2.72
CA PRO A 50 1.15 -5.73 2.16
C PRO A 50 0.46 -6.85 2.92
N ILE A 51 -0.40 -7.61 2.25
CA ILE A 51 -1.07 -8.79 2.80
C ILE A 51 -0.33 -10.03 2.31
N GLY A 52 0.55 -10.57 3.15
CA GLY A 52 1.55 -11.59 2.79
C GLY A 52 1.04 -12.69 1.84
N GLY A 53 1.77 -12.92 0.75
CA GLY A 53 1.43 -13.91 -0.30
C GLY A 53 0.15 -13.63 -1.12
N ALA A 54 -0.73 -12.76 -0.63
CA ALA A 54 -2.04 -12.46 -1.20
C ALA A 54 -2.11 -11.14 -1.98
N GLY A 55 -1.07 -10.30 -1.86
CA GLY A 55 -0.92 -9.03 -2.60
C GLY A 55 -0.92 -7.81 -1.69
N VAL A 56 -1.67 -6.76 -2.04
CA VAL A 56 -1.72 -5.51 -1.27
C VAL A 56 -3.15 -4.98 -1.11
N LEU A 57 -3.41 -4.29 -0.01
CA LEU A 57 -4.56 -3.40 0.13
C LEU A 57 -4.14 -1.96 -0.14
N VAL A 58 -4.92 -1.24 -0.95
CA VAL A 58 -4.69 0.18 -1.27
C VAL A 58 -5.92 0.97 -0.85
N TRP A 59 -5.73 1.94 0.04
CA TRP A 59 -6.81 2.82 0.48
C TRP A 59 -7.26 3.76 -0.64
N GLN A 60 -8.56 3.89 -0.85
CA GLN A 60 -9.18 4.80 -1.83
C GLN A 60 -9.94 5.91 -1.09
N PRO A 61 -9.32 7.08 -0.84
CA PRO A 61 -9.93 8.11 0.00
C PRO A 61 -11.25 8.67 -0.54
N GLN A 62 -11.43 8.79 -1.86
CA GLN A 62 -12.72 9.30 -2.38
C GLN A 62 -13.82 8.24 -2.24
N ALA A 63 -13.54 6.99 -2.61
CA ALA A 63 -14.50 5.88 -2.48
C ALA A 63 -14.78 5.46 -1.01
N GLY A 64 -13.83 5.69 -0.11
CA GLY A 64 -13.93 5.27 1.29
C GLY A 64 -13.75 3.76 1.49
N GLU A 65 -13.01 3.10 0.60
CA GLU A 65 -12.81 1.65 0.59
C GLU A 65 -11.33 1.28 0.42
N PHE A 66 -10.96 0.05 0.74
CA PHE A 66 -9.70 -0.53 0.32
C PHE A 66 -9.89 -1.39 -0.93
N LEU A 67 -9.02 -1.24 -1.90
CA LEU A 67 -8.90 -2.19 -3.01
C LEU A 67 -7.92 -3.28 -2.65
N ARG A 68 -8.29 -4.53 -2.94
CA ARG A 68 -7.40 -5.67 -2.83
C ARG A 68 -6.80 -5.98 -4.18
N LEU A 69 -5.49 -5.88 -4.28
CA LEU A 69 -4.73 -6.22 -5.47
C LEU A 69 -4.02 -7.54 -5.25
N ASP A 70 -4.01 -8.41 -6.26
CA ASP A 70 -3.19 -9.62 -6.25
C ASP A 70 -1.69 -9.29 -6.43
N GLY A 71 -0.85 -10.33 -6.32
CA GLY A 71 0.59 -10.21 -6.58
C GLY A 71 0.96 -9.82 -8.01
N ALA A 72 -0.01 -9.67 -8.92
CA ALA A 72 0.17 -9.16 -10.27
C ALA A 72 -0.39 -7.74 -10.47
N GLY A 73 -0.87 -7.08 -9.41
CA GLY A 73 -1.47 -5.76 -9.44
C GLY A 73 -2.91 -5.70 -9.96
N ARG A 74 -3.60 -6.85 -10.11
CA ARG A 74 -5.01 -6.90 -10.53
C ARG A 74 -5.92 -6.71 -9.33
N ILE A 75 -6.99 -5.92 -9.51
CA ILE A 75 -8.02 -5.77 -8.49
C ILE A 75 -8.80 -7.09 -8.37
N VAL A 76 -8.76 -7.71 -7.19
CA VAL A 76 -9.43 -8.98 -6.86
C VAL A 76 -10.52 -8.82 -5.80
N GLY A 77 -10.70 -7.60 -5.26
CA GLY A 77 -11.74 -7.33 -4.28
C GLY A 77 -11.75 -5.89 -3.78
N ARG A 78 -12.78 -5.57 -3.02
CA ARG A 78 -13.01 -4.28 -2.38
C ARG A 78 -13.51 -4.48 -0.98
N VAL A 79 -13.11 -3.61 -0.06
CA VAL A 79 -13.36 -3.76 1.37
C VAL A 79 -13.79 -2.43 1.97
N GLY A 80 -14.95 -2.44 2.62
CA GLY A 80 -15.54 -1.27 3.24
C GLY A 80 -16.20 -0.33 2.24
N ARG A 81 -16.64 0.83 2.76
CA ARG A 81 -17.25 1.92 2.00
C ARG A 81 -17.27 3.18 2.85
N ARG A 82 -17.54 4.33 2.23
CA ARG A 82 -17.72 5.58 2.97
C ARG A 82 -18.89 5.48 3.96
N GLY A 83 -18.67 5.81 5.22
CA GLY A 83 -19.71 5.79 6.26
C GLY A 83 -19.17 5.76 7.68
N ALA A 84 -20.00 5.40 8.66
CA ALA A 84 -19.65 5.36 10.08
C ALA A 84 -20.02 4.04 10.78
N GLY A 85 -20.81 3.19 10.12
CA GLY A 85 -21.20 1.87 10.62
C GLY A 85 -20.04 0.88 10.67
N PRO A 86 -20.30 -0.35 11.14
CA PRO A 86 -19.34 -1.45 11.08
C PRO A 86 -18.86 -1.69 9.65
N GLY A 87 -17.54 -1.81 9.45
CA GLY A 87 -16.93 -1.98 8.13
C GLY A 87 -16.90 -0.72 7.26
N GLU A 88 -17.42 0.42 7.72
CA GLU A 88 -17.40 1.68 6.98
C GLU A 88 -16.24 2.59 7.43
N PHE A 89 -15.82 3.53 6.58
CA PHE A 89 -14.71 4.45 6.87
C PHE A 89 -15.04 5.87 6.40
N ARG A 90 -14.46 6.88 7.04
CA ARG A 90 -14.49 8.28 6.62
C ARG A 90 -13.14 8.79 6.17
N ALA A 91 -12.08 8.40 6.86
CA ALA A 91 -10.73 8.78 6.49
C ALA A 91 -9.72 7.84 7.15
N VAL A 92 -9.19 6.86 6.42
CA VAL A 92 -8.06 6.07 6.92
C VAL A 92 -6.78 6.87 6.74
N THR A 93 -6.04 7.08 7.82
CA THR A 93 -4.74 7.76 7.79
C THR A 93 -3.56 6.83 8.01
N LEU A 94 -3.80 5.70 8.69
CA LEU A 94 -2.79 4.70 9.00
C LEU A 94 -3.42 3.31 8.90
N ALA A 95 -2.67 2.36 8.35
CA ALA A 95 -3.03 0.95 8.37
C ALA A 95 -1.77 0.09 8.34
N GLY A 96 -1.91 -1.17 8.75
CA GLY A 96 -0.79 -2.12 8.75
C GLY A 96 -1.26 -3.54 8.97
N VAL A 97 -0.33 -4.49 8.94
CA VAL A 97 -0.60 -5.91 9.17
C VAL A 97 -0.04 -6.33 10.52
N THR A 98 -0.78 -7.18 11.21
CA THR A 98 -0.35 -7.86 12.45
C THR A 98 0.25 -9.23 12.13
N ALA A 99 0.92 -9.88 13.09
CA ALA A 99 1.57 -11.17 12.88
C ALA A 99 0.63 -12.27 12.33
N ASP A 100 -0.68 -12.16 12.61
CA ASP A 100 -1.70 -13.14 12.22
C ASP A 100 -2.39 -12.81 10.88
N SER A 101 -1.74 -11.98 10.04
CA SER A 101 -2.29 -11.49 8.77
C SER A 101 -3.59 -10.68 8.89
N LEU A 102 -3.95 -10.22 10.10
CA LEU A 102 -5.03 -9.24 10.29
C LEU A 102 -4.51 -7.86 9.93
N VAL A 103 -5.32 -7.10 9.20
CA VAL A 103 -5.05 -5.71 8.83
C VAL A 103 -5.74 -4.81 9.85
N TRP A 104 -5.02 -3.86 10.43
CA TRP A 104 -5.64 -2.79 11.22
C TRP A 104 -5.72 -1.51 10.39
N ALA A 105 -6.79 -0.75 10.57
CA ALA A 105 -6.97 0.56 9.93
C ALA A 105 -7.43 1.58 10.98
N SER A 106 -6.76 2.73 11.02
CA SER A 106 -7.09 3.85 11.90
C SER A 106 -7.85 4.92 11.14
N ASP A 107 -9.06 5.20 11.62
CA ASP A 107 -9.92 6.29 11.17
C ASP A 107 -10.05 7.34 12.29
N PRO A 108 -9.24 8.41 12.27
CA PRO A 108 -9.30 9.45 13.29
C PRO A 108 -10.60 10.27 13.27
N ILE A 109 -11.33 10.33 12.14
CA ILE A 109 -12.60 11.06 12.06
C ILE A 109 -13.68 10.29 12.84
N LEU A 110 -13.68 8.97 12.73
CA LEU A 110 -14.55 8.10 13.51
C LEU A 110 -13.98 7.77 14.90
N ARG A 111 -12.75 8.20 15.20
CA ARG A 111 -11.98 7.84 16.41
C ARG A 111 -11.94 6.33 16.63
N ARG A 112 -11.74 5.59 15.53
CA ARG A 112 -11.85 4.13 15.50
C ARG A 112 -10.60 3.50 14.92
N THR A 113 -10.16 2.42 15.55
CA THR A 113 -9.26 1.44 14.93
C THR A 113 -10.06 0.18 14.65
N SER A 114 -10.14 -0.20 13.38
CA SER A 114 -10.81 -1.41 12.94
C SER A 114 -9.78 -2.51 12.68
N LEU A 115 -10.09 -3.73 13.08
CA LEU A 115 -9.39 -4.92 12.61
C LEU A 115 -10.19 -5.51 11.45
N LEU A 116 -9.46 -5.91 10.42
CA LEU A 116 -9.94 -6.50 9.20
C LEU A 116 -9.21 -7.83 9.03
N THR A 117 -9.89 -8.86 8.62
CA THR A 117 -9.24 -10.09 8.14
C THR A 117 -8.52 -9.81 6.82
N SER A 118 -7.63 -10.72 6.37
CA SER A 118 -6.88 -10.55 5.11
C SER A 118 -7.76 -10.61 3.84
N ASP A 119 -9.00 -11.12 3.97
CA ASP A 119 -10.09 -11.01 2.99
C ASP A 119 -10.97 -9.76 3.20
N GLY A 120 -10.73 -8.98 4.26
CA GLY A 120 -11.34 -7.68 4.51
C GLY A 120 -12.70 -7.71 5.20
N ARG A 121 -12.93 -8.65 6.10
CA ARG A 121 -14.13 -8.70 6.96
C ARG A 121 -13.84 -8.20 8.36
#